data_AF-A0A109XHR4-F1
#
_entry.id   AF-A0A109XHR4-F1
#
_cell.length_a   1.000
_cell.length_b   1.000
_cell.length_c   1.000
_cell.angle_alpha   90.00
_cell.angle_beta   90.00
_cell.angle_gamma   90.00
#
_symmetry.space_group_name_H-M   'P 1'
#
loop_
_entity.id
_entity.type
_entity.pdbx_description
1 polymer ?
#
loop_
_entity_poly.entity_id
_entity_poly.type
_entity_poly.pdbx_seq_one_letter_code
_entity_poly.pdbx_strand_id
1 'polypeptide(L)' 'SPAANVAVKVFKKAADGSWQDFATGKTTEYGEIHELTTEEQFVEGVYRVEFDTSSYWKGLGLSPFHEYADVVFTANDSGH' A
#
# COMPACT_ATOMS: atom_id res chain seq x y z
N SER A 1 -6.70 -14.31 12.06
CA SER A 1 -6.00 -14.84 10.88
C SER A 1 -5.34 -13.68 10.13
N PRO A 2 -4.37 -13.95 9.24
CA PRO A 2 -3.88 -12.93 8.33
C PRO A 2 -5.00 -12.33 7.45
N ALA A 3 -4.83 -11.07 7.03
CA ALA A 3 -5.79 -10.40 6.16
C ALA A 3 -5.45 -10.67 4.69
N ALA A 4 -6.04 -11.72 4.12
CA ALA A 4 -5.84 -12.11 2.73
C ALA A 4 -6.72 -11.31 1.75
N ASN A 5 -6.27 -11.21 0.50
CA ASN A 5 -6.96 -10.54 -0.61
C ASN A 5 -7.27 -9.04 -0.40
N VAL A 6 -6.57 -8.37 0.51
CA VAL A 6 -6.66 -6.92 0.69
C VAL A 6 -5.97 -6.26 -0.50
N ALA A 7 -6.69 -5.40 -1.23
CA ALA A 7 -6.09 -4.62 -2.31
C ALA A 7 -5.20 -3.52 -1.73
N VAL A 8 -4.03 -3.34 -2.32
CA VAL A 8 -3.04 -2.34 -1.92
C VAL A 8 -2.63 -1.51 -3.13
N LYS A 9 -2.55 -0.20 -2.94
CA LYS A 9 -1.97 0.74 -3.90
C LYS A 9 -0.81 1.47 -3.25
N VAL A 10 0.27 1.64 -3.98
CA VAL A 10 1.43 2.42 -3.56
C VAL A 10 1.53 3.62 -4.49
N PHE A 11 1.79 4.78 -3.89
CA PHE A 11 1.99 6.03 -4.59
C PHE A 11 3.33 6.64 -4.21
N LYS A 12 3.96 7.34 -5.16
CA LYS A 12 5.11 8.20 -4.91
C LYS A 12 4.69 9.67 -5.02
N LYS A 13 5.17 10.50 -4.11
CA LYS A 13 4.93 11.94 -4.16
C LYS A 13 5.83 12.58 -5.23
N ALA A 14 5.23 13.28 -6.17
CA ALA A 14 5.93 14.04 -7.20
C ALA A 14 6.43 15.40 -6.68
N ALA A 15 7.29 16.06 -7.46
CA ALA A 15 7.88 17.35 -7.10
C ALA A 15 6.85 18.47 -6.92
N ASP A 16 5.71 18.40 -7.62
CA ASP A 16 4.58 19.32 -7.46
C ASP A 16 3.68 19.00 -6.24
N GLY A 17 4.04 17.96 -5.48
CA GLY A 17 3.32 17.49 -4.31
C GLY A 17 2.16 16.54 -4.60
N SER A 18 1.86 16.24 -5.87
CA SER A 18 0.82 15.28 -6.25
C SER A 18 1.26 13.83 -5.95
N TRP A 19 0.29 12.93 -5.78
CA TRP A 19 0.54 11.49 -5.67
C TRP A 19 0.45 10.85 -7.05
N GLN A 20 1.51 10.15 -7.45
CA GLN A 20 1.58 9.38 -8.69
C GLN A 20 1.53 7.89 -8.36
N ASP A 21 0.81 7.11 -9.19
CA ASP A 21 0.78 5.65 -9.07
C ASP A 21 2.20 5.08 -9.17
N PHE A 22 2.53 4.19 -8.24
CA PHE A 22 3.85 3.55 -8.18
C PHE A 22 3.74 2.03 -8.33
N ALA A 23 2.88 1.39 -7.54
CA ALA A 23 2.66 -0.06 -7.60
C ALA A 23 1.26 -0.43 -7.11
N THR A 24 0.82 -1.63 -7.44
CA THR A 24 -0.43 -2.21 -6.90
C THR A 24 -0.23 -3.69 -6.59
N GLY A 25 -1.03 -4.22 -5.67
CA GLY A 25 -0.98 -5.64 -5.31
C GLY A 25 -2.19 -6.08 -4.50
N LYS A 26 -2.21 -7.38 -4.14
CA LYS A 26 -3.16 -7.95 -3.19
C LYS A 26 -2.44 -8.86 -2.22
N THR A 27 -2.83 -8.81 -0.94
CA THR A 27 -2.24 -9.70 0.08
C THR A 27 -2.55 -11.16 -0.20
N THR A 28 -1.55 -12.02 0.00
CA THR A 28 -1.66 -13.47 -0.10
C THR A 28 -2.46 -14.06 1.07
N GLU A 29 -2.65 -15.38 1.10
CA GLU A 29 -3.23 -16.08 2.26
C GLU A 29 -2.46 -15.85 3.58
N TYR A 30 -1.18 -15.48 3.49
CA TYR A 30 -0.33 -15.14 4.63
C TYR A 30 -0.42 -13.65 5.03
N GLY A 31 -1.20 -12.84 4.32
CA GLY A 31 -1.35 -11.40 4.59
C GLY A 31 -0.20 -10.54 4.06
N GLU A 32 0.63 -11.09 3.18
CA GLU A 32 1.85 -10.45 2.66
C GLU A 32 1.69 -10.05 1.19
N ILE A 33 2.48 -9.10 0.72
CA ILE A 33 2.68 -8.82 -0.70
C ILE A 33 4.17 -8.79 -0.97
N HIS A 34 4.61 -9.59 -1.94
CA HIS A 34 5.99 -9.64 -2.39
C HIS A 34 6.11 -8.95 -3.75
N GLU A 35 7.31 -8.55 -4.11
CA GLU A 35 7.62 -8.05 -5.47
C GLU A 35 6.76 -6.84 -5.91
N LEU A 36 6.37 -5.96 -4.98
CA LEU A 36 5.63 -4.72 -5.29
C LEU A 36 6.43 -3.76 -6.18
N THR A 37 7.76 -3.80 -6.09
CA THR A 37 8.69 -2.91 -6.79
C THR A 37 10.04 -3.60 -6.89
N THR A 38 10.93 -3.05 -7.72
CA THR A 38 12.36 -3.39 -7.71
C THR A 38 13.18 -2.36 -6.92
N GLU A 39 14.43 -2.69 -6.58
CA GLU A 39 15.37 -1.75 -5.95
C GLU A 39 15.62 -0.51 -6.83
N GLU A 40 15.68 -0.68 -8.16
CA GLU A 40 15.90 0.43 -9.09
C GLU A 40 14.72 1.39 -9.17
N GLN A 41 13.50 0.90 -8.94
CA GLN A 41 12.29 1.73 -8.94
C GLN A 41 12.06 2.39 -7.56
N PHE A 42 12.44 1.71 -6.48
CA PHE A 42 12.25 2.18 -5.11
C PHE A 42 13.39 3.10 -4.65
N VAL A 43 13.46 4.28 -5.26
CA VAL A 43 14.44 5.31 -4.91
C VAL A 43 13.90 6.26 -3.84
N GLU A 44 14.78 7.07 -3.23
CA GLU A 44 14.40 8.04 -2.21
C GLU A 44 13.18 8.89 -2.58
N GLY A 45 12.37 9.21 -1.58
CA GLY A 45 11.19 10.03 -1.74
C GLY A 45 10.12 9.76 -0.70
N VAL A 46 9.00 10.46 -0.83
CA VAL A 46 7.83 10.24 0.03
C VAL A 46 6.87 9.30 -0.67
N TYR A 47 6.49 8.23 0.03
CA TYR A 47 5.59 7.20 -0.44
C TYR A 47 4.32 7.16 0.40
N ARG A 48 3.24 6.67 -0.21
CA ARG A 48 1.98 6.37 0.47
C ARG A 48 1.56 4.95 0.08
N VAL A 49 1.29 4.11 1.06
CA VAL A 49 0.66 2.80 0.88
C VAL A 49 -0.77 2.90 1.35
N GLU A 50 -1.73 2.59 0.48
CA GLU A 50 -3.16 2.59 0.74
C GLU A 50 -3.68 1.15 0.72
N PHE A 51 -4.26 0.71 1.83
CA PHE A 51 -4.91 -0.59 1.99
C PHE A 51 -6.43 -0.41 1.90
N ASP A 52 -7.09 -1.12 0.98
CA ASP A 52 -8.55 -1.10 0.84
C ASP A 52 -9.23 -1.92 1.96
N THR A 53 -9.20 -1.37 3.17
CA THR A 53 -9.77 -1.99 4.36
C THR A 53 -11.29 -2.01 4.33
N SER A 54 -11.93 -1.03 3.66
CA SER A 54 -13.39 -0.96 3.56
C SER A 54 -13.93 -2.15 2.79
N SER A 55 -13.38 -2.44 1.60
CA SER A 55 -13.78 -3.61 0.82
C SER A 55 -13.46 -4.93 1.53
N TYR A 56 -12.31 -5.01 2.21
CA TYR A 56 -11.95 -6.21 2.98
C TYR A 56 -13.00 -6.53 4.06
N TRP A 57 -13.35 -5.57 4.91
CA TRP A 57 -14.33 -5.79 5.98
C TRP A 57 -15.75 -6.04 5.44
N LYS A 58 -16.16 -5.31 4.40
CA LYS A 58 -17.44 -5.55 3.70
C LYS A 58 -17.52 -6.98 3.15
N GLY A 59 -16.42 -7.49 2.57
CA GLY A 59 -16.32 -8.87 2.08
C GLY A 59 -16.51 -9.93 3.17
N LEU A 60 -16.25 -9.57 4.44
CA LEU A 60 -16.50 -10.42 5.61
C LEU A 60 -17.89 -10.18 6.24
N GLY A 61 -18.74 -9.35 5.63
CA GLY A 61 -20.06 -9.01 6.17
C GLY A 61 -20.04 -8.05 7.36
N LEU A 62 -18.92 -7.37 7.60
CA LEU A 62 -18.76 -6.39 8.66
C LEU A 62 -18.91 -4.97 8.12
N SER A 63 -19.41 -4.05 8.95
CA SER A 63 -19.50 -2.63 8.60
C SER A 63 -18.17 -1.94 8.94
N PRO A 64 -17.36 -1.54 7.93
CA PRO A 64 -16.15 -0.78 8.20
C PRO A 64 -16.48 0.64 8.65
N PHE A 65 -15.54 1.24 9.39
CA PHE A 65 -15.56 2.66 9.71
C PHE A 65 -14.71 3.48 8.72
N HIS A 66 -13.50 3.02 8.40
CA HIS A 66 -12.57 3.70 7.50
C HIS A 66 -12.80 3.29 6.04
N GLU A 67 -12.63 4.22 5.11
CA GLU A 67 -12.65 3.93 3.65
C GLU A 67 -11.40 3.15 3.21
N TYR A 68 -10.25 3.49 3.78
CA TYR A 68 -8.99 2.78 3.64
C TYR A 68 -8.12 3.10 4.86
N ALA A 69 -7.04 2.34 5.04
CA ALA A 69 -5.94 2.74 5.91
C ALA A 69 -4.75 3.12 5.03
N ASP A 70 -4.16 4.29 5.25
CA ASP A 70 -2.95 4.70 4.55
C ASP A 70 -1.77 4.92 5.49
N VAL A 71 -0.58 4.66 4.96
CA VAL A 71 0.69 4.90 5.63
C VAL A 71 1.54 5.77 4.72
N VAL A 72 1.86 6.98 5.17
CA VAL A 72 2.73 7.92 4.46
C VAL A 72 4.08 7.95 5.16
N PHE A 73 5.16 7.75 4.40
CA PHE A 73 6.51 7.70 4.94
C PHE A 73 7.54 8.21 3.94
N THR A 74 8.73 8.56 4.45
CA THR A 74 9.89 8.89 3.62
C THR A 74 10.78 7.66 3.52
N ALA A 75 11.09 7.24 2.31
CA ALA A 75 12.13 6.25 2.03
C ALA A 75 13.46 6.99 1.88
N ASN A 76 14.47 6.54 2.63
CA ASN A 76 15.86 6.98 2.52
C ASN A 76 16.71 5.84 1.96
N ASP A 77 17.88 6.18 1.44
CA ASP A 77 18.87 5.24 0.91
C ASP A 77 19.60 4.39 1.97
N SER A 78 19.13 4.42 3.23
CA SER A 78 19.73 3.70 4.36
C SER A 78 19.49 2.18 4.33
N GLY A 79 18.77 1.68 3.33
CA GLY A 79 18.44 0.27 3.15
C GLY A 79 17.23 -0.21 3.96
N HIS A 80 16.87 -1.48 3.73
CA HIS A 80 15.88 -2.24 4.48
C HIS A 80 16.51 -3.00 5.65
#